data_AF-A0A166DC10-F1
#
_entry.id   AF-A0A166DC10-F1
#
_cell.length_a   1.000
_cell.length_b   1.000
_cell.length_c   1.000
_cell.angle_alpha   90.00
_cell.angle_beta   90.00
_cell.angle_gamma   90.00
#
_symmetry.space_group_name_H-M   'P 1'
#
loop_
_entity.id
_entity.type
_entity.pdbx_description
1 polymer ?
#
loop_
_entity_poly.entity_id
_entity_poly.type
_entity_poly.pdbx_seq_one_letter_code
_entity_poly.pdbx_strand_id
1 'polypeptide(L)'
;MNSVKQGGLMDRGHTTPIHLQDHPNNSQLTCEKPLEQSSGYLSPDEWQEVLAASVERRAPDLQGYGSVFAPLCMAQKQFVIGQLGQSVDGRIATVTGDSNYVSCSEALIHLHRLRALCDAVVVGVGTAVADNPQLTVRHVSGRHPARIVIDPYGRMPRDSTLLQDTNARRIVITRTDAHARYPDGVECFQLQPNAKGRLSCAEIRHALREFRCILVEGGAWTLSRFIELKMIDRLHLMIAPLIIGSGPRGLQLPAIDYLAQAIRPDVTWHPLGVDMLADLSLSN
;
A
#
# COMPACT_ATOMS: atom_id res chain seq x y z
N MET A 1 -13.51 62.73 -15.36
CA MET A 1 -14.63 61.78 -15.52
C MET A 1 -14.06 60.39 -15.25
N ASN A 2 -14.06 59.95 -13.98
CA ASN A 2 -15.06 59.06 -13.37
C ASN A 2 -15.23 57.76 -14.19
N SER A 3 -15.05 56.55 -13.69
CA SER A 3 -15.30 56.04 -12.34
C SER A 3 -14.56 54.72 -12.09
N VAL A 4 -14.18 54.56 -10.83
CA VAL A 4 -13.81 53.31 -10.13
C VAL A 4 -15.02 52.38 -10.01
N LYS A 5 -14.80 51.06 -10.08
CA LYS A 5 -15.51 49.95 -9.37
C LYS A 5 -14.48 48.80 -9.26
N GLN A 6 -13.77 48.57 -8.15
CA GLN A 6 -14.16 47.90 -6.90
C GLN A 6 -15.16 46.75 -7.01
N GLY A 7 -14.74 45.58 -6.52
CA GLY A 7 -15.61 44.62 -5.81
C GLY A 7 -15.75 43.24 -6.46
N GLY A 8 -15.05 42.25 -5.90
CA GLY A 8 -15.24 40.84 -6.25
C GLY A 8 -14.23 39.93 -5.57
N LEU A 9 -14.12 40.02 -4.24
CA LEU A 9 -13.37 39.08 -3.41
C LEU A 9 -14.04 37.71 -3.59
N MET A 10 -13.43 36.79 -4.33
CA MET A 10 -13.89 35.40 -4.36
C MET A 10 -13.62 34.79 -2.99
N ASP A 11 -14.73 34.54 -2.30
CA ASP A 11 -14.81 33.86 -1.02
C ASP A 11 -14.07 32.53 -1.13
N ARG A 12 -12.97 32.39 -0.37
CA ARG A 12 -12.28 31.11 -0.20
C ARG A 12 -13.17 30.29 0.71
N GLY A 13 -14.11 29.57 0.10
CA GLY A 13 -14.97 28.62 0.77
C GLY A 13 -14.16 27.77 1.74
N HIS A 14 -14.37 28.00 3.03
CA HIS A 14 -13.96 27.08 4.08
C HIS A 14 -14.65 25.75 3.80
N THR A 15 -13.90 24.79 3.25
CA THR A 15 -14.33 23.40 3.25
C THR A 15 -14.18 22.87 4.67
N THR A 16 -15.26 22.98 5.43
CA THR A 16 -15.43 22.26 6.70
C THR A 16 -15.20 20.78 6.44
N PRO A 17 -14.36 20.07 7.20
CA PRO A 17 -14.21 18.62 7.07
C PRO A 17 -15.58 17.99 7.31
N ILE A 18 -16.10 17.25 6.34
CA ILE A 18 -17.27 16.39 6.54
C ILE A 18 -16.78 15.26 7.46
N HIS A 19 -17.37 15.16 8.66
CA HIS A 19 -17.12 14.04 9.55
C HIS A 19 -17.49 12.73 8.83
N LEU A 20 -16.53 11.80 8.75
CA LEU A 20 -16.62 10.45 8.17
C LEU A 20 -17.73 9.54 8.76
N GLN A 21 -18.63 10.07 9.59
CA GLN A 21 -19.65 9.28 10.30
C GLN A 21 -20.96 9.07 9.51
N ASP A 22 -21.16 9.79 8.39
CA ASP A 22 -22.36 9.66 7.56
C ASP A 22 -22.11 8.86 6.27
N HIS A 23 -21.44 7.70 6.38
CA HIS A 23 -21.44 6.77 5.25
C HIS A 23 -22.87 6.26 5.03
N PRO A 24 -23.48 6.47 3.83
CA PRO A 24 -24.73 5.79 3.52
C PRO A 24 -24.52 4.28 3.62
N ASN A 25 -25.55 3.56 4.05
CA ASN A 25 -25.49 2.13 4.34
C ASN A 25 -24.99 1.37 3.09
N ASN A 26 -23.71 0.98 3.09
CA ASN A 26 -22.98 0.45 1.94
C ASN A 26 -23.26 -1.04 1.66
N SER A 27 -24.36 -1.59 2.19
CA SER A 27 -24.81 -2.96 1.92
C SER A 27 -25.10 -3.23 0.44
N GLN A 28 -25.17 -2.18 -0.40
CA GLN A 28 -25.30 -2.28 -1.86
C GLN A 28 -23.96 -2.19 -2.62
N LEU A 29 -22.83 -1.86 -1.97
CA LEU A 29 -21.51 -1.72 -2.62
C LEU A 29 -20.72 -3.02 -2.63
N THR A 30 -20.95 -3.88 -1.64
CA THR A 30 -20.52 -5.26 -1.72
C THR A 30 -21.48 -5.98 -2.66
N CYS A 31 -20.97 -6.54 -3.75
CA CYS A 31 -21.67 -7.61 -4.43
C CYS A 31 -21.76 -8.79 -3.43
N GLU A 32 -22.74 -8.74 -2.51
CA GLU A 32 -23.15 -9.88 -1.68
C GLU A 32 -23.85 -10.88 -2.59
N LYS A 33 -23.13 -11.42 -3.57
CA LYS A 33 -23.47 -12.75 -4.04
C LYS A 33 -23.14 -13.68 -2.88
N PRO A 34 -24.06 -14.58 -2.49
CA PRO A 34 -23.77 -15.62 -1.52
C PRO A 34 -22.44 -16.28 -1.88
N LEU A 35 -21.66 -16.64 -0.85
CA LEU A 35 -20.45 -17.46 -0.95
C LEU A 35 -20.79 -18.85 -1.54
N GLU A 36 -21.21 -18.89 -2.80
CA GLU A 36 -21.17 -20.09 -3.61
C GLU A 36 -19.69 -20.34 -3.87
N GLN A 37 -19.09 -21.17 -3.01
CA GLN A 37 -17.80 -21.84 -3.17
C GLN A 37 -16.93 -21.21 -4.26
N SER A 38 -16.23 -20.11 -3.93
CA SER A 38 -15.26 -19.48 -4.82
C SER A 38 -14.20 -20.51 -5.20
N SER A 39 -14.34 -21.16 -6.36
CA SER A 39 -13.58 -22.35 -6.74
C SER A 39 -12.11 -22.05 -7.12
N GLY A 40 -11.53 -20.96 -6.61
CA GLY A 40 -10.23 -20.45 -7.06
C GLY A 40 -9.35 -19.84 -5.98
N TYR A 41 -9.77 -19.81 -4.70
CA TYR A 41 -8.99 -19.16 -3.65
C TYR A 41 -8.50 -20.15 -2.60
N LEU A 42 -7.27 -19.94 -2.06
CA LEU A 42 -6.65 -20.91 -1.15
C LEU A 42 -7.53 -21.20 0.07
N SER A 43 -7.74 -22.48 0.34
CA SER A 43 -8.27 -23.00 1.59
C SER A 43 -7.32 -22.71 2.77
N PRO A 44 -7.82 -22.84 4.02
CA PRO A 44 -6.97 -22.69 5.21
C PRO A 44 -5.76 -23.63 5.25
N ASP A 45 -5.90 -24.86 4.75
CA ASP A 45 -4.81 -25.86 4.74
C ASP A 45 -3.75 -25.51 3.69
N GLU A 46 -4.18 -25.12 2.48
CA GLU A 46 -3.25 -24.62 1.46
C GLU A 46 -2.54 -23.35 1.95
N TRP A 47 -3.21 -22.51 2.74
CA TRP A 47 -2.56 -21.36 3.36
C TRP A 47 -1.50 -21.75 4.40
N GLN A 48 -1.73 -22.80 5.20
CA GLN A 48 -0.67 -23.32 6.09
C GLN A 48 0.54 -23.81 5.30
N GLU A 49 0.32 -24.46 4.16
CA GLU A 49 1.39 -24.90 3.27
C GLU A 49 2.20 -23.71 2.71
N VAL A 50 1.54 -22.60 2.33
CA VAL A 50 2.25 -21.37 1.92
C VAL A 50 3.10 -20.80 3.06
N LEU A 51 2.58 -20.77 4.29
CA LEU A 51 3.33 -20.32 5.46
C LEU A 51 4.53 -21.22 5.75
N ALA A 52 4.36 -22.55 5.69
CA ALA A 52 5.44 -23.52 5.86
C ALA A 52 6.53 -23.33 4.78
N ALA A 53 6.12 -23.22 3.51
CA ALA A 53 7.04 -22.98 2.40
C ALA A 53 7.83 -21.67 2.54
N SER A 54 7.21 -20.61 3.09
CA SER A 54 7.89 -19.34 3.37
C SER A 54 8.95 -19.48 4.47
N VAL A 55 8.70 -20.28 5.51
CA VAL A 55 9.69 -20.55 6.57
C VAL A 55 10.83 -21.41 6.02
N GLU A 56 10.51 -22.43 5.23
CA GLU A 56 11.45 -23.39 4.66
C GLU A 56 12.20 -22.86 3.42
N ARG A 57 11.79 -21.69 2.90
CA ARG A 57 12.36 -21.01 1.73
C ARG A 57 12.28 -21.83 0.44
N ARG A 58 11.13 -22.45 0.23
CA ARG A 58 10.82 -23.23 -0.99
C ARG A 58 9.57 -22.70 -1.67
N ALA A 59 9.31 -23.17 -2.87
CA ALA A 59 8.00 -23.00 -3.47
C ALA A 59 6.96 -23.78 -2.64
N PRO A 60 5.75 -23.22 -2.42
CA PRO A 60 4.64 -24.01 -1.90
C PRO A 60 4.31 -25.14 -2.88
N ASP A 61 4.04 -26.33 -2.35
CA ASP A 61 3.64 -27.49 -3.16
C ASP A 61 2.15 -27.41 -3.50
N LEU A 62 1.80 -26.36 -4.26
CA LEU A 62 0.43 -26.01 -4.61
C LEU A 62 0.35 -25.61 -6.08
N GLN A 63 -0.77 -25.97 -6.69
CA GLN A 63 -1.15 -25.47 -8.01
C GLN A 63 -2.02 -24.21 -7.88
N GLY A 64 -2.22 -23.50 -9.00
CA GLY A 64 -3.11 -22.35 -9.04
C GLY A 64 -2.64 -21.21 -8.14
N TYR A 65 -3.54 -20.66 -7.34
CA TYR A 65 -3.31 -19.42 -6.57
C TYR A 65 -2.19 -19.52 -5.54
N GLY A 66 -1.89 -20.72 -5.01
CA GLY A 66 -0.76 -20.90 -4.09
C GLY A 66 0.59 -20.52 -4.69
N SER A 67 0.74 -20.73 -6.00
CA SER A 67 1.97 -20.40 -6.74
C SER A 67 2.25 -18.89 -6.84
N VAL A 68 1.22 -18.04 -6.69
CA VAL A 68 1.36 -16.57 -6.68
C VAL A 68 2.30 -16.10 -5.57
N PHE A 69 2.37 -16.83 -4.45
CA PHE A 69 3.23 -16.49 -3.32
C PHE A 69 4.64 -17.09 -3.41
N ALA A 70 4.89 -18.01 -4.35
CA ALA A 70 6.17 -18.69 -4.48
C ALA A 70 7.39 -17.74 -4.56
N PRO A 71 7.34 -16.61 -5.29
CA PRO A 71 8.46 -15.66 -5.31
C PRO A 71 8.83 -15.10 -3.93
N LEU A 72 7.84 -14.82 -3.08
CA LEU A 72 8.08 -14.33 -1.72
C LEU A 72 8.66 -15.44 -0.82
N CYS A 73 8.13 -16.66 -0.96
CA CYS A 73 8.59 -17.80 -0.17
C CYS A 73 10.05 -18.15 -0.49
N MET A 74 10.41 -18.16 -1.78
CA MET A 74 11.74 -18.56 -2.26
C MET A 74 12.82 -17.47 -2.17
N ALA A 75 12.45 -16.23 -1.82
CA ALA A 75 13.36 -15.10 -1.81
C ALA A 75 14.60 -15.35 -0.92
N GLN A 76 15.77 -15.44 -1.55
CA GLN A 76 17.07 -15.64 -0.90
C GLN A 76 17.76 -14.31 -0.50
N LYS A 77 17.40 -13.23 -1.20
CA LYS A 77 17.85 -11.88 -0.91
C LYS A 77 16.66 -11.06 -0.41
N GLN A 78 16.92 -9.80 -0.06
CA GLN A 78 15.82 -8.86 0.20
C GLN A 78 14.90 -8.81 -1.02
N PHE A 79 13.60 -8.95 -0.77
CA PHE A 79 12.54 -8.99 -1.76
C PHE A 79 11.47 -7.99 -1.37
N VAL A 80 11.19 -7.03 -2.25
CA VAL A 80 10.24 -5.96 -2.01
C VAL A 80 9.05 -6.15 -2.94
N ILE A 81 7.90 -6.42 -2.34
CA ILE A 81 6.63 -6.50 -3.05
C ILE A 81 5.85 -5.20 -2.86
N GLY A 82 5.40 -4.60 -3.96
CA GLY A 82 4.43 -3.54 -3.95
C GLY A 82 3.01 -4.10 -4.01
N GLN A 83 2.07 -3.45 -3.31
CA GLN A 83 0.65 -3.76 -3.46
C GLN A 83 -0.16 -2.47 -3.66
N LEU A 84 -1.08 -2.50 -4.62
CA LEU A 84 -2.03 -1.44 -4.89
C LEU A 84 -3.40 -2.00 -5.26
N GLY A 85 -4.47 -1.45 -4.68
CA GLY A 85 -5.85 -1.70 -5.10
C GLY A 85 -6.36 -0.47 -5.83
N GLN A 86 -6.99 -0.64 -7.01
CA GLN A 86 -7.53 0.46 -7.80
C GLN A 86 -8.78 0.05 -8.58
N SER A 87 -9.52 1.05 -9.03
CA SER A 87 -10.60 0.93 -10.02
C SER A 87 -10.05 0.59 -11.42
N VAL A 88 -10.91 0.17 -12.37
CA VAL A 88 -10.48 -0.10 -13.77
C VAL A 88 -9.93 1.15 -14.47
N ASP A 89 -10.37 2.34 -14.07
CA ASP A 89 -9.86 3.62 -14.55
C ASP A 89 -8.64 4.14 -13.76
N GLY A 90 -8.04 3.29 -12.93
CA GLY A 90 -6.74 3.51 -12.30
C GLY A 90 -6.75 4.42 -11.07
N ARG A 91 -7.87 4.49 -10.34
CA ARG A 91 -8.07 5.38 -9.18
C ARG A 91 -8.14 4.60 -7.88
N ILE A 92 -7.68 5.23 -6.79
CA ILE A 92 -7.58 4.58 -5.47
C ILE A 92 -8.58 5.10 -4.44
N ALA A 93 -9.20 6.24 -4.73
CA ALA A 93 -10.19 6.88 -3.89
C ALA A 93 -11.01 7.85 -4.75
N THR A 94 -12.11 8.37 -4.23
CA THR A 94 -12.80 9.55 -4.80
C THR A 94 -12.03 10.85 -4.49
N VAL A 95 -12.52 11.99 -5.00
CA VAL A 95 -11.90 13.31 -4.72
C VAL A 95 -12.01 13.74 -3.25
N THR A 96 -12.95 13.16 -2.50
CA THR A 96 -13.09 13.40 -1.05
C THR A 96 -12.19 12.48 -0.22
N GLY A 97 -11.47 11.55 -0.86
CA GLY A 97 -10.63 10.56 -0.19
C GLY A 97 -11.38 9.28 0.21
N ASP A 98 -12.64 9.12 -0.20
CA ASP A 98 -13.36 7.87 0.05
C ASP A 98 -12.78 6.73 -0.78
N SER A 99 -12.13 5.80 -0.10
CA SER A 99 -11.50 4.60 -0.66
C SER A 99 -12.08 3.31 -0.08
N ASN A 100 -13.16 3.40 0.70
CA ASN A 100 -13.77 2.23 1.30
C ASN A 100 -14.41 1.36 0.22
N TYR A 101 -14.24 0.05 0.31
CA TYR A 101 -14.84 -0.94 -0.60
C TYR A 101 -14.39 -0.84 -2.06
N VAL A 102 -13.25 -0.20 -2.35
CA VAL A 102 -12.64 -0.27 -3.69
C VAL A 102 -12.31 -1.72 -4.04
N SER A 103 -11.83 -2.51 -3.07
CA SER A 103 -11.48 -3.92 -3.26
C SER A 103 -12.50 -4.88 -2.65
N CYS A 104 -12.66 -6.05 -3.28
CA CYS A 104 -13.50 -7.14 -2.78
C CYS A 104 -12.91 -7.83 -1.53
N SER A 105 -13.67 -8.74 -0.92
CA SER A 105 -13.22 -9.50 0.25
C SER A 105 -12.01 -10.39 -0.06
N GLU A 106 -11.96 -11.02 -1.22
CA GLU A 106 -10.83 -11.86 -1.64
C GLU A 106 -9.54 -11.04 -1.78
N ALA A 107 -9.63 -9.83 -2.33
CA ALA A 107 -8.54 -8.87 -2.43
C ALA A 107 -8.05 -8.40 -1.06
N LEU A 108 -8.96 -8.16 -0.11
CA LEU A 108 -8.59 -7.88 1.28
C LEU A 108 -7.87 -9.07 1.93
N ILE A 109 -8.38 -10.30 1.74
CA ILE A 109 -7.69 -11.49 2.26
C ILE A 109 -6.30 -11.63 1.64
N HIS A 110 -6.15 -11.33 0.35
CA HIS A 110 -4.86 -11.39 -0.36
C HIS A 110 -3.85 -10.42 0.24
N LEU A 111 -4.28 -9.19 0.52
CA LEU A 111 -3.47 -8.20 1.23
C LEU A 111 -3.00 -8.73 2.59
N HIS A 112 -3.90 -9.34 3.34
CA HIS A 112 -3.58 -9.90 4.65
C HIS A 112 -2.62 -11.11 4.56
N ARG A 113 -2.67 -11.90 3.47
CA ARG A 113 -1.67 -12.94 3.18
C ARG A 113 -0.29 -12.35 2.88
N LEU A 114 -0.23 -11.28 2.09
CA LEU A 114 1.03 -10.57 1.85
C LEU A 114 1.64 -10.04 3.14
N ARG A 115 0.84 -9.42 4.02
CA ARG A 115 1.29 -8.96 5.34
C ARG A 115 1.85 -10.09 6.19
N ALA A 116 1.20 -11.26 6.18
CA ALA A 116 1.64 -12.43 6.95
C ALA A 116 2.97 -13.02 6.46
N LEU A 117 3.26 -12.90 5.15
CA LEU A 117 4.50 -13.40 4.54
C LEU A 117 5.67 -12.42 4.66
N CYS A 118 5.40 -11.14 4.88
CA CYS A 118 6.43 -10.12 4.96
C CYS A 118 6.95 -9.92 6.39
N ASP A 119 8.23 -9.55 6.51
CA ASP A 119 8.84 -9.16 7.78
C ASP A 119 8.43 -7.74 8.18
N ALA A 120 8.21 -6.89 7.17
CA ALA A 120 7.80 -5.50 7.35
C ALA A 120 6.78 -5.05 6.31
N VAL A 121 5.95 -4.09 6.71
CA VAL A 121 5.04 -3.33 5.84
C VAL A 121 5.39 -1.86 5.92
N VAL A 122 5.56 -1.23 4.76
CA VAL A 122 5.98 0.16 4.58
C VAL A 122 4.82 0.94 3.99
N VAL A 123 4.47 2.06 4.62
CA VAL A 123 3.52 3.05 4.09
C VAL A 123 4.13 4.45 4.10
N GLY A 124 3.60 5.34 3.26
CA GLY A 124 3.90 6.77 3.39
C GLY A 124 3.07 7.43 4.49
N VAL A 125 3.58 8.52 5.05
CA VAL A 125 2.83 9.31 6.03
C VAL A 125 1.50 9.85 5.48
N GLY A 126 1.36 10.05 4.16
CA GLY A 126 0.09 10.46 3.55
C GLY A 126 -1.04 9.46 3.85
N THR A 127 -0.77 8.17 3.61
CA THR A 127 -1.66 7.06 3.94
C THR A 127 -1.86 6.93 5.45
N ALA A 128 -0.78 7.07 6.23
CA ALA A 128 -0.87 6.98 7.69
C ALA A 128 -1.80 8.04 8.30
N VAL A 129 -1.76 9.27 7.76
CA VAL A 129 -2.58 10.40 8.24
C VAL A 129 -4.01 10.32 7.72
N ALA A 130 -4.21 9.93 6.44
CA ALA A 130 -5.53 9.86 5.85
C ALA A 130 -6.36 8.70 6.40
N ASP A 131 -5.76 7.52 6.53
CA ASP A 131 -6.50 6.28 6.77
C ASP A 131 -6.32 5.75 8.20
N ASN A 132 -5.30 6.23 8.94
CA ASN A 132 -4.87 5.71 10.24
C ASN A 132 -4.93 4.17 10.34
N PRO A 133 -4.25 3.45 9.42
CA PRO A 133 -4.42 2.00 9.29
C PRO A 133 -3.77 1.25 10.45
N GLN A 134 -4.22 0.01 10.70
CA GLN A 134 -3.60 -0.87 11.69
C GLN A 134 -2.33 -1.57 11.15
N LEU A 135 -2.31 -1.88 9.84
CA LEU A 135 -1.25 -2.63 9.15
C LEU A 135 -0.93 -4.00 9.77
N THR A 136 -1.94 -4.65 10.34
CA THR A 136 -1.86 -5.99 10.97
C THR A 136 -2.44 -7.09 10.08
N VAL A 137 -2.27 -8.34 10.49
CA VAL A 137 -2.87 -9.54 9.88
C VAL A 137 -4.14 -9.91 10.65
N ARG A 138 -5.32 -9.91 9.99
CA ARG A 138 -6.61 -10.10 10.67
C ARG A 138 -7.53 -11.12 10.01
N HIS A 139 -7.34 -11.38 8.71
CA HIS A 139 -8.23 -12.25 7.92
C HIS A 139 -7.63 -13.62 7.60
N VAL A 140 -6.38 -13.87 8.01
CA VAL A 140 -5.68 -15.15 7.84
C VAL A 140 -4.77 -15.40 9.04
N SER A 141 -4.31 -16.64 9.21
CA SER A 141 -3.24 -16.94 10.18
C SER A 141 -1.91 -16.37 9.73
N GLY A 142 -1.07 -15.96 10.68
CA GLY A 142 0.28 -15.47 10.40
C GLY A 142 0.72 -14.40 11.39
N ARG A 143 2.02 -14.12 11.42
CA ARG A 143 2.58 -13.06 12.27
C ARG A 143 2.26 -11.68 11.73
N HIS A 144 2.18 -10.69 12.62
CA HIS A 144 2.13 -9.29 12.19
C HIS A 144 3.52 -8.84 11.69
N PRO A 145 3.60 -8.11 10.55
CA PRO A 145 4.85 -7.53 10.10
C PRO A 145 5.23 -6.32 10.98
N ALA A 146 6.52 -5.97 11.00
CA ALA A 146 6.95 -4.67 11.51
C ALA A 146 6.30 -3.54 10.69
N ARG A 147 5.81 -2.50 11.34
CA ARG A 147 5.13 -1.37 10.67
C ARG A 147 6.10 -0.23 10.52
N ILE A 148 6.33 0.18 9.27
CA ILE A 148 7.29 1.20 8.91
C ILE A 148 6.57 2.35 8.25
N VAL A 149 6.65 3.54 8.85
CA VAL A 149 6.10 4.77 8.27
C VAL A 149 7.23 5.64 7.74
N ILE A 150 7.20 5.96 6.46
CA ILE A 150 8.08 6.99 5.89
C ILE A 150 7.44 8.35 6.12
N ASP A 151 7.96 9.07 7.11
CA ASP A 151 7.49 10.39 7.54
C ASP A 151 8.66 11.39 7.60
N PRO A 152 9.10 11.93 6.44
CA PRO A 152 10.30 12.76 6.38
C PRO A 152 10.27 13.98 7.30
N TYR A 153 9.08 14.48 7.65
CA TYR A 153 8.88 15.74 8.38
C TYR A 153 8.20 15.55 9.74
N GLY A 154 7.95 14.31 10.18
CA GLY A 154 7.31 14.06 11.47
C GLY A 154 5.86 14.55 11.56
N ARG A 155 5.07 14.39 10.49
CA ARG A 155 3.67 14.83 10.39
C ARG A 155 2.66 13.87 11.02
N MET A 156 3.04 12.63 11.28
CA MET A 156 2.11 11.63 11.82
C MET A 156 1.60 12.05 13.21
N PRO A 157 0.27 12.11 13.44
CA PRO A 157 -0.31 12.43 14.73
C PRO A 157 0.20 11.48 15.82
N ARG A 158 0.47 12.02 17.01
CA ARG A 158 1.02 11.23 18.12
C ARG A 158 0.10 10.11 18.58
N ASP A 159 -1.20 10.30 18.43
CA ASP A 159 -2.28 9.36 18.75
C ASP A 159 -2.60 8.37 17.62
N SER A 160 -1.85 8.41 16.50
CA SER A 160 -2.01 7.43 15.42
C SER A 160 -1.85 6.00 15.94
N THR A 161 -2.70 5.10 15.45
CA THR A 161 -2.68 3.67 15.78
C THR A 161 -1.31 3.06 15.47
N LEU A 162 -0.64 3.53 14.42
CA LEU A 162 0.71 3.08 14.02
C LEU A 162 1.80 3.42 15.04
N LEU A 163 1.57 4.42 15.90
CA LEU A 163 2.46 4.79 16.99
C LEU A 163 2.05 4.18 18.33
N GLN A 164 0.74 4.02 18.58
CA GLN A 164 0.23 3.64 19.90
C GLN A 164 0.10 2.14 20.10
N ASP A 165 -0.40 1.41 19.11
CA ASP A 165 -0.68 -0.01 19.24
C ASP A 165 0.61 -0.82 19.35
N THR A 166 0.79 -1.61 20.41
CA THR A 166 2.04 -2.34 20.68
C THR A 166 2.05 -3.77 20.14
N ASN A 167 1.01 -4.20 19.41
CA ASN A 167 0.90 -5.57 18.89
C ASN A 167 1.92 -5.98 17.81
N ALA A 168 2.66 -5.01 17.27
CA ALA A 168 3.71 -5.24 16.29
C ALA A 168 4.82 -4.18 16.45
N ARG A 169 6.03 -4.51 16.00
CA ARG A 169 7.17 -3.56 15.98
C ARG A 169 6.80 -2.29 15.20
N ARG A 170 7.15 -1.12 15.72
CA ARG A 170 6.79 0.20 15.17
C ARG A 170 8.05 0.97 14.84
N ILE A 171 8.18 1.37 13.59
CA ILE A 171 9.35 2.04 13.06
C ILE A 171 8.90 3.27 12.28
N VAL A 172 9.57 4.39 12.49
CA VAL A 172 9.40 5.59 11.68
C VAL A 172 10.72 5.95 11.02
N ILE A 173 10.67 6.22 9.72
CA ILE A 173 11.80 6.74 8.96
C ILE A 173 11.58 8.23 8.76
N THR A 174 12.49 9.03 9.32
CA THR A 174 12.42 10.50 9.29
C THR A 174 13.68 11.09 8.69
N ARG A 175 13.66 12.40 8.40
CA ARG A 175 14.90 13.13 8.16
C ARG A 175 15.59 13.45 9.49
N THR A 176 16.91 13.59 9.46
CA THR A 176 17.71 14.05 10.62
C THR A 176 17.30 15.41 11.16
N ASP A 177 16.74 16.29 10.32
CA ASP A 177 16.22 17.61 10.73
C ASP A 177 14.74 17.60 11.13
N ALA A 178 14.09 16.43 11.14
CA ALA A 178 12.78 16.28 11.74
C ALA A 178 12.93 16.17 13.27
N HIS A 179 12.51 17.20 14.00
CA HIS A 179 12.56 17.24 15.47
C HIS A 179 11.36 16.57 16.15
N ALA A 180 10.79 15.52 15.53
CA ALA A 180 9.67 14.78 16.09
C ALA A 180 10.11 13.90 17.27
N ARG A 181 9.26 13.81 18.30
CA ARG A 181 9.43 12.87 19.41
C ARG A 181 8.33 11.82 19.33
N TYR A 182 8.74 10.56 19.40
CA TYR A 182 7.84 9.41 19.35
C TYR A 182 7.64 8.79 20.75
N PRO A 183 6.51 8.09 20.98
CA PRO A 183 6.31 7.31 22.19
C PRO A 183 7.38 6.24 22.41
N ASP A 184 7.48 5.74 23.64
CA ASP A 184 8.41 4.67 23.99
C ASP A 184 8.15 3.38 23.18
N GLY A 185 9.24 2.72 22.79
CA GLY A 185 9.20 1.52 21.96
C GLY A 185 8.83 1.75 20.49
N VAL A 186 8.81 3.01 20.03
CA VAL A 186 8.84 3.35 18.60
C VAL A 186 10.28 3.59 18.19
N GLU A 187 10.76 2.81 17.23
CA GLU A 187 12.10 2.98 16.66
C GLU A 187 12.09 4.10 15.62
N CYS A 188 13.10 4.96 15.64
CA CYS A 188 13.22 6.07 14.71
C CYS A 188 14.54 5.96 13.93
N PHE A 189 14.45 5.71 12.63
CA PHE A 189 15.59 5.81 11.73
C PHE A 189 15.64 7.19 11.10
N GLN A 190 16.62 7.98 11.51
CA GLN A 190 16.88 9.30 10.94
C GLN A 190 17.86 9.18 9.78
N LEU A 191 17.45 9.67 8.60
CA LEU A 191 18.24 9.62 7.37
C LEU A 191 18.60 11.03 6.90
N GLN A 192 19.76 11.20 6.28
CA GLN A 192 20.17 12.52 5.81
C GLN A 192 19.43 12.85 4.50
N PRO A 193 18.76 13.99 4.38
CA PRO A 193 18.16 14.37 3.11
C PRO A 193 19.26 14.65 2.08
N ASN A 194 18.99 14.32 0.81
CA ASN A 194 19.83 14.73 -0.30
C ASN A 194 19.77 16.26 -0.54
N ALA A 195 20.55 16.78 -1.49
CA ALA A 195 20.57 18.20 -1.84
C ALA A 195 19.21 18.80 -2.24
N LYS A 196 18.20 17.97 -2.57
CA LYS A 196 16.83 18.38 -2.88
C LYS A 196 15.87 18.21 -1.69
N GLY A 197 16.37 17.96 -0.48
CA GLY A 197 15.54 17.75 0.71
C GLY A 197 14.79 16.41 0.74
N ARG A 198 15.20 15.43 -0.08
CA ARG A 198 14.51 14.13 -0.20
C ARG A 198 15.35 13.00 0.39
N LEU A 199 14.69 12.03 1.00
CA LEU A 199 15.33 10.78 1.43
C LEU A 199 15.87 10.02 0.21
N SER A 200 17.13 9.58 0.27
CA SER A 200 17.74 8.84 -0.83
C SER A 200 17.33 7.36 -0.82
N CYS A 201 17.36 6.73 -1.99
CA CYS A 201 17.03 5.31 -2.14
C CYS A 201 18.02 4.43 -1.37
N ALA A 202 19.29 4.79 -1.41
CA ALA A 202 20.36 4.04 -0.76
C ALA A 202 20.16 4.01 0.76
N GLU A 203 19.79 5.15 1.35
CA GLU A 203 19.51 5.23 2.78
C GLU A 203 18.22 4.51 3.17
N ILE A 204 17.15 4.61 2.36
CA ILE A 204 15.91 3.85 2.61
C ILE A 204 16.22 2.34 2.55
N ARG A 205 16.93 1.87 1.53
CA ARG A 205 17.36 0.46 1.44
C ARG A 205 18.21 0.06 2.64
N HIS A 206 19.12 0.92 3.07
CA HIS A 206 19.96 0.66 4.23
C HIS A 206 19.16 0.57 5.53
N ALA A 207 18.17 1.46 5.72
CA ALA A 207 17.27 1.41 6.87
C ALA A 207 16.42 0.13 6.88
N LEU A 208 16.09 -0.38 5.70
CA LEU A 208 15.29 -1.60 5.53
C LEU A 208 16.12 -2.89 5.46
N ARG A 209 17.45 -2.83 5.57
CA ARG A 209 18.36 -3.97 5.28
C ARG A 209 18.17 -5.19 6.17
N GLU A 210 17.58 -5.02 7.36
CA GLU A 210 17.30 -6.12 8.28
C GLU A 210 16.10 -6.97 7.85
N PHE A 211 15.21 -6.42 7.02
CA PHE A 211 14.01 -7.09 6.55
C PHE A 211 14.30 -7.83 5.25
N ARG A 212 13.91 -9.10 5.20
CA ARG A 212 14.06 -9.92 4.00
C ARG A 212 12.89 -9.67 3.06
N CYS A 213 11.67 -9.88 3.50
CA CYS A 213 10.48 -9.62 2.69
C CYS A 213 9.80 -8.33 3.16
N ILE A 214 9.68 -7.36 2.28
CA ILE A 214 9.09 -6.06 2.57
C ILE A 214 7.89 -5.85 1.68
N LEU A 215 6.76 -5.53 2.30
CA LEU A 215 5.56 -5.11 1.60
C LEU A 215 5.47 -3.59 1.58
N VAL A 216 5.38 -2.99 0.41
CA VAL A 216 5.09 -1.57 0.23
C VAL A 216 3.62 -1.44 -0.08
N GLU A 217 2.85 -1.05 0.94
CA GLU A 217 1.42 -0.83 0.89
C GLU A 217 1.11 0.66 0.79
N GLY A 218 0.03 1.01 0.09
CA GLY A 218 -0.72 2.23 0.37
C GLY A 218 -0.04 3.56 0.05
N GLY A 219 -0.72 4.34 -0.79
CA GLY A 219 -0.38 5.71 -1.16
C GLY A 219 0.32 5.76 -2.51
N ALA A 220 -0.36 6.34 -3.50
CA ALA A 220 0.13 6.47 -4.86
C ALA A 220 1.58 6.99 -4.92
N TRP A 221 1.90 7.95 -4.06
CA TRP A 221 3.23 8.54 -3.98
C TRP A 221 4.33 7.58 -3.51
N THR A 222 4.13 6.84 -2.43
CA THR A 222 5.16 5.95 -1.87
C THR A 222 5.47 4.84 -2.84
N LEU A 223 4.43 4.14 -3.32
CA LEU A 223 4.61 3.05 -4.26
C LEU A 223 5.23 3.52 -5.58
N SER A 224 4.75 4.63 -6.14
CA SER A 224 5.33 5.20 -7.36
C SER A 224 6.79 5.59 -7.18
N ARG A 225 7.16 6.12 -6.00
CA ARG A 225 8.55 6.44 -5.70
C ARG A 225 9.40 5.18 -5.62
N PHE A 226 8.93 4.10 -5.01
CA PHE A 226 9.67 2.85 -4.98
C PHE A 226 9.83 2.25 -6.39
N ILE A 227 8.82 2.35 -7.25
CA ILE A 227 8.92 1.92 -8.66
C ILE A 227 9.93 2.78 -9.42
N GLU A 228 9.84 4.10 -9.32
CA GLU A 228 10.78 5.05 -9.95
C GLU A 228 12.24 4.74 -9.55
N LEU A 229 12.44 4.31 -8.31
CA LEU A 229 13.75 3.97 -7.76
C LEU A 229 14.17 2.51 -7.97
N LYS A 230 13.41 1.74 -8.76
CA LYS A 230 13.64 0.31 -9.02
C LYS A 230 13.82 -0.49 -7.73
N MET A 231 13.01 -0.15 -6.72
CA MET A 231 13.02 -0.77 -5.40
C MET A 231 11.97 -1.86 -5.25
N ILE A 232 11.07 -2.01 -6.20
CA ILE A 232 10.05 -3.06 -6.21
C ILE A 232 10.53 -4.20 -7.10
N ASP A 233 10.54 -5.42 -6.55
CA ASP A 233 10.83 -6.65 -7.30
C ASP A 233 9.57 -7.18 -7.98
N ARG A 234 8.43 -7.11 -7.28
CA ARG A 234 7.14 -7.61 -7.75
C ARG A 234 6.01 -6.65 -7.36
N LEU A 235 5.05 -6.42 -8.23
CA LEU A 235 3.88 -5.58 -7.95
C LEU A 235 2.60 -6.40 -8.09
N HIS A 236 1.84 -6.50 -7.01
CA HIS A 236 0.48 -7.04 -7.02
C HIS A 236 -0.51 -5.88 -7.15
N LEU A 237 -1.03 -5.71 -8.36
CA LEU A 237 -2.02 -4.68 -8.69
C LEU A 237 -3.41 -5.31 -8.74
N MET A 238 -4.26 -5.01 -7.75
CA MET A 238 -5.65 -5.46 -7.70
C MET A 238 -6.54 -4.44 -8.38
N ILE A 239 -7.34 -4.88 -9.34
CA ILE A 239 -8.19 -4.07 -10.20
C ILE A 239 -9.63 -4.48 -9.98
N ALA A 240 -10.40 -3.59 -9.37
CA ALA A 240 -11.81 -3.79 -9.11
C ALA A 240 -12.66 -3.33 -10.31
N PRO A 241 -13.81 -3.97 -10.59
CA PRO A 241 -14.71 -3.67 -11.72
C PRO A 241 -15.55 -2.41 -11.47
N LEU A 242 -14.88 -1.32 -11.11
CA LEU A 242 -15.42 -0.05 -10.64
C LEU A 242 -14.81 1.08 -11.49
N ILE A 243 -15.58 2.12 -11.80
CA ILE A 243 -15.09 3.36 -12.41
C ILE A 243 -15.32 4.50 -11.41
N ILE A 244 -14.26 5.15 -10.94
CA ILE A 244 -14.35 6.25 -9.97
C ILE A 244 -14.43 7.62 -10.67
N GLY A 245 -13.70 7.80 -11.77
CA GLY A 245 -13.60 9.06 -12.49
C GLY A 245 -12.42 9.92 -12.02
N SER A 246 -12.71 11.05 -11.37
CA SER A 246 -11.70 12.11 -11.13
C SER A 246 -10.86 11.94 -9.86
N GLY A 247 -10.88 10.75 -9.25
CA GLY A 247 -10.12 10.44 -8.04
C GLY A 247 -8.59 10.51 -8.22
N PRO A 248 -7.80 10.44 -7.13
CA PRO A 248 -6.36 10.27 -7.21
C PRO A 248 -5.98 9.01 -8.01
N ARG A 249 -4.96 9.13 -8.87
CA ARG A 249 -4.38 7.99 -9.62
C ARG A 249 -3.64 7.06 -8.68
N GLY A 250 -3.68 5.76 -8.95
CA GLY A 250 -2.97 4.76 -8.15
C GLY A 250 -1.45 4.76 -8.34
N LEU A 251 -0.97 5.01 -9.56
CA LEU A 251 0.44 5.20 -9.86
C LEU A 251 0.66 6.56 -10.54
N GLN A 252 1.67 7.29 -10.06
CA GLN A 252 2.08 8.59 -10.54
C GLN A 252 3.60 8.60 -10.71
N LEU A 253 4.05 8.13 -11.87
CA LEU A 253 5.45 8.11 -12.28
C LEU A 253 5.83 9.41 -13.02
N PRO A 254 7.14 9.71 -13.18
CA PRO A 254 7.59 10.82 -14.01
C PRO A 254 7.02 10.76 -15.44
N ALA A 255 6.86 11.94 -16.05
CA ALA A 255 6.44 12.02 -17.44
C ALA A 255 7.50 11.39 -18.36
N ILE A 256 7.01 10.71 -19.40
CA ILE A 256 7.81 10.17 -20.50
C ILE A 256 7.30 10.77 -21.81
N ASP A 257 8.21 11.00 -22.75
CA ASP A 257 7.87 11.57 -24.07
C ASP A 257 7.43 10.47 -25.05
N TYR A 258 7.94 9.25 -24.88
CA TYR A 258 7.72 8.14 -25.81
C TYR A 258 7.36 6.84 -25.11
N LEU A 259 6.48 6.04 -25.72
CA LEU A 259 6.10 4.70 -25.21
C LEU A 259 7.28 3.71 -25.11
N ALA A 260 8.39 3.97 -25.80
CA ALA A 260 9.63 3.20 -25.66
C ALA A 260 10.29 3.37 -24.28
N GLN A 261 9.96 4.43 -23.56
CA GLN A 261 10.44 4.71 -22.20
C GLN A 261 9.53 4.09 -21.12
N ALA A 262 8.38 3.53 -21.51
CA ALA A 262 7.44 2.92 -20.58
C ALA A 262 8.04 1.63 -19.97
N ILE A 263 7.78 1.41 -18.68
CA ILE A 263 8.12 0.16 -18.00
C ILE A 263 7.18 -0.94 -18.53
N ARG A 264 7.75 -2.06 -19.00
CA ARG A 264 7.02 -3.20 -19.55
C ARG A 264 7.36 -4.46 -18.73
N PRO A 265 6.73 -4.66 -17.57
CA PRO A 265 6.94 -5.86 -16.77
C PRO A 265 6.29 -7.08 -17.43
N ASP A 266 6.82 -8.26 -17.15
CA ASP A 266 6.08 -9.50 -17.37
C ASP A 266 4.87 -9.52 -16.43
N VAL A 267 3.71 -9.97 -16.94
CA VAL A 267 2.46 -9.97 -16.21
C VAL A 267 1.74 -11.31 -16.31
N THR A 268 1.28 -11.80 -15.17
CA THR A 268 0.30 -12.89 -15.08
C THR A 268 -0.99 -12.35 -14.47
N TRP A 269 -2.13 -12.73 -15.05
CA TRP A 269 -3.44 -12.27 -14.60
C TRP A 269 -4.17 -13.38 -13.85
N HIS A 270 -4.72 -13.04 -12.68
CA HIS A 270 -5.43 -13.99 -11.83
C HIS A 270 -6.80 -13.43 -11.41
N PRO A 271 -7.90 -14.18 -11.56
CA PRO A 271 -9.20 -13.79 -11.03
C PRO A 271 -9.21 -13.81 -9.50
N LEU A 272 -9.57 -12.70 -8.86
CA LEU A 272 -9.58 -12.55 -7.40
C LEU A 272 -10.99 -12.18 -6.92
N GLY A 273 -11.87 -13.18 -6.85
CA GLY A 273 -13.30 -12.94 -6.65
C GLY A 273 -13.88 -12.17 -7.83
N VAL A 274 -14.44 -10.98 -7.57
CA VAL A 274 -14.90 -10.05 -8.62
C VAL A 274 -13.81 -9.11 -9.13
N ASP A 275 -12.66 -9.06 -8.45
CA ASP A 275 -11.50 -8.26 -8.84
C ASP A 275 -10.56 -9.07 -9.74
N MET A 276 -9.59 -8.40 -10.38
CA MET A 276 -8.49 -9.03 -11.09
C MET A 276 -7.17 -8.66 -10.44
N LEU A 277 -6.29 -9.64 -10.22
CA LEU A 277 -4.91 -9.43 -9.82
C LEU A 277 -4.01 -9.43 -11.05
N ALA A 278 -3.31 -8.32 -11.29
CA ALA A 278 -2.14 -8.27 -12.15
C ALA A 278 -0.90 -8.52 -11.30
N ASP A 279 -0.26 -9.66 -11.52
CA ASP A 279 0.99 -10.05 -10.88
C ASP A 279 2.17 -9.70 -11.80
N LEU A 280 2.87 -8.60 -11.46
CA LEU A 280 3.83 -7.92 -12.33
C LEU A 280 5.26 -8.15 -11.81
N SER A 281 6.12 -8.76 -12.62
CA SER A 281 7.56 -8.87 -12.33
C SER A 281 8.29 -7.61 -12.77
N LEU A 282 8.90 -6.89 -11.83
CA LEU A 282 9.64 -5.64 -12.08
C LEU A 282 11.16 -5.80 -11.97
N SER A 283 11.63 -6.93 -11.44
CA SER A 283 13.03 -7.34 -11.49
C SER A 283 13.39 -7.79 -12.91
N ASN A 284 14.15 -6.96 -13.63
CA ASN A 284 14.95 -7.37 -14.79
C ASN A 284 16.41 -7.56 -14.38
#